data_AF-A0A3A4KDG9-F1
#
_entry.id   AF-A0A3A4KDG9-F1
#
_cell.length_a   1.000
_cell.length_b   1.000
_cell.length_c   1.000
_cell.angle_alpha   90.00
_cell.angle_beta   90.00
_cell.angle_gamma   90.00
#
_symmetry.space_group_name_H-M   'P 1'
#
loop_
_entity.id
_entity.type
_entity.pdbx_description
1 polymer ?
#
loop_
_entity_poly.entity_id
_entity_poly.type
_entity_poly.pdbx_seq_one_letter_code
_entity_poly.pdbx_strand_id
1 'polypeptide(L)'
;MFVNSLTEEVKPEVLAMLLHLKKTRRYAVYTEGSGFDIKCESDDLAEGITHEGEVMACSTCPHKSWGNGHGRDAAPKCGVVYHLLGIDMDDGSPFLLRAKATSLRPVQRYLARYFLGKLKLADGSYADLPLFAYRTRLSLTMPTGTYAVLALTNDCACNEAEVRQYKALYESLRGIGRMAAEDDLPENGNDAD
;
A
#
# COMPACT_ATOMS: atom_id res chain seq x y z
N MET A 1 18.89 -2.43 0.74
CA MET A 1 18.92 -1.07 0.17
C MET A 1 17.65 -0.85 -0.63
N PHE A 2 17.23 0.39 -0.79
CA PHE A 2 16.14 0.78 -1.70
C PHE A 2 16.74 1.05 -3.07
N VAL A 3 16.02 0.65 -4.12
CA VAL A 3 16.42 0.87 -5.50
C VAL A 3 15.30 1.64 -6.18
N ASN A 4 15.63 2.79 -6.75
CA ASN A 4 14.73 3.50 -7.64
C ASN A 4 14.64 2.73 -8.95
N SER A 5 13.47 2.20 -9.29
CA SER A 5 13.30 1.36 -10.49
C SER A 5 13.39 2.13 -11.82
N LEU A 6 13.38 3.46 -11.77
CA LEU A 6 13.47 4.31 -12.96
C LEU A 6 14.89 4.84 -13.17
N THR A 7 15.56 5.27 -12.09
CA THR A 7 16.90 5.86 -12.17
C THR A 7 18.02 4.88 -11.81
N GLU A 8 17.67 3.70 -11.30
CA GLU A 8 18.58 2.69 -10.75
C GLU A 8 19.42 3.16 -9.55
N GLU A 9 19.15 4.35 -9.02
CA GLU A 9 19.82 4.87 -7.85
C GLU A 9 19.52 4.01 -6.62
N VAL A 10 20.56 3.75 -5.82
CA VAL A 10 20.49 2.90 -4.64
C VAL A 10 20.69 3.74 -3.39
N LYS A 11 19.69 3.74 -2.51
CA LYS A 11 19.75 4.43 -1.21
C LYS A 11 19.70 3.43 -0.06
N PRO A 12 20.61 3.49 0.95
CA PRO A 12 20.54 2.62 2.11
C PRO A 12 19.32 2.93 2.99
N GLU A 13 18.94 4.20 3.03
CA GLU A 13 17.79 4.74 3.75
C GLU A 13 17.10 5.78 2.87
N VAL A 14 15.80 5.98 3.10
CA VAL A 14 15.02 7.03 2.44
C VAL A 14 14.39 7.89 3.52
N LEU A 15 14.63 9.20 3.50
CA LEU A 15 13.85 10.14 4.29
C LEU A 15 12.58 10.45 3.51
N ALA A 16 11.45 9.96 3.99
CA ALA A 16 10.20 10.04 3.27
C ALA A 16 9.14 10.82 4.02
N MET A 17 8.28 11.49 3.27
CA MET A 17 6.95 11.82 3.76
C MET A 17 5.95 10.86 3.13
N LEU A 18 5.29 10.07 3.96
CA LEU A 18 4.21 9.19 3.49
C LEU A 18 3.01 10.08 3.12
N LEU A 19 2.27 9.74 2.07
CA LEU A 19 1.11 10.50 1.58
C LEU A 19 -0.19 9.70 1.68
N HIS A 20 -0.10 8.42 1.36
CA HIS A 20 -1.26 7.56 1.24
C HIS A 20 -0.93 6.15 1.67
N LEU A 21 -1.92 5.52 2.27
CA LEU A 21 -1.92 4.12 2.58
C LEU A 21 -3.14 3.47 1.93
N LYS A 22 -2.91 2.57 0.98
CA LYS A 22 -3.94 1.65 0.48
C LYS A 22 -3.67 0.27 1.05
N LYS A 23 -4.70 -0.32 1.67
CA LYS A 23 -4.65 -1.72 2.08
C LYS A 23 -5.28 -2.52 0.96
N THR A 24 -4.60 -3.57 0.54
CA THR A 24 -5.12 -4.53 -0.43
C THR A 24 -4.93 -5.93 0.12
N ARG A 25 -5.60 -6.89 -0.49
CA ARG A 25 -5.39 -8.31 -0.25
C ARG A 25 -4.98 -8.95 -1.56
N ARG A 26 -3.93 -9.77 -1.54
CA ARG A 26 -3.38 -10.38 -2.74
C ARG A 26 -3.11 -11.86 -2.50
N TYR A 27 -3.51 -12.68 -3.46
CA TYR A 27 -3.08 -14.05 -3.61
C TYR A 27 -2.10 -14.15 -4.77
N ALA A 28 -0.88 -14.59 -4.47
CA ALA A 28 0.17 -14.75 -5.46
C ALA A 28 0.86 -16.10 -5.30
N VAL A 29 1.20 -16.73 -6.40
CA VAL A 29 1.86 -18.03 -6.48
C VAL A 29 3.22 -17.83 -7.12
N TYR A 30 4.27 -18.32 -6.47
CA TYR A 30 5.60 -18.33 -7.07
C TYR A 30 5.70 -19.49 -8.05
N THR A 31 6.07 -19.20 -9.29
CA THR A 31 6.35 -20.18 -10.34
C THR A 31 7.82 -20.05 -10.72
N GLU A 32 8.53 -21.18 -10.74
CA GLU A 32 9.95 -21.20 -11.10
C GLU A 32 10.13 -20.72 -12.56
N GLY A 33 11.09 -19.83 -12.80
CA GLY A 33 11.35 -19.23 -14.11
C GLY A 33 10.51 -18.00 -14.46
N SER A 34 9.30 -17.84 -13.92
CA SER A 34 8.43 -16.68 -14.18
C SER A 34 8.17 -15.78 -12.97
N GLY A 35 8.59 -16.20 -11.77
CA GLY A 35 8.49 -15.39 -10.55
C GLY A 35 7.10 -15.46 -9.90
N PHE A 36 6.69 -14.37 -9.23
CA PHE A 36 5.38 -14.33 -8.55
C PHE A 36 4.27 -13.95 -9.53
N ASP A 37 3.34 -14.86 -9.74
CA ASP A 37 2.12 -14.64 -10.51
C ASP A 37 0.95 -14.29 -9.59
N ILE A 38 0.17 -13.27 -9.95
CA ILE A 38 -0.92 -12.73 -9.15
C ILE A 38 -2.21 -13.40 -9.61
N LYS A 39 -2.78 -14.24 -8.75
CA LYS A 39 -3.99 -15.01 -9.08
C LYS A 39 -5.27 -14.29 -8.69
N CYS A 40 -5.21 -13.42 -7.69
CA CYS A 40 -6.35 -12.62 -7.25
C CYS A 40 -5.87 -11.39 -6.47
N GLU A 41 -6.54 -10.26 -6.65
CA GLU A 41 -6.30 -9.01 -5.90
C GLU A 41 -7.62 -8.36 -5.49
N SER A 42 -7.68 -7.86 -4.27
CA SER A 42 -8.81 -7.16 -3.68
C SER A 42 -8.35 -5.82 -3.16
N ASP A 43 -9.00 -4.77 -3.62
CA ASP A 43 -8.67 -3.38 -3.32
C ASP A 43 -9.36 -2.84 -2.06
N ASP A 44 -10.47 -3.46 -1.68
CA ASP A 44 -11.34 -3.09 -0.56
C ASP A 44 -11.27 -4.09 0.60
N LEU A 45 -10.52 -5.19 0.43
CA LEU A 45 -10.41 -6.33 1.32
C LEU A 45 -11.69 -7.18 1.47
N ALA A 46 -12.74 -6.85 0.72
CA ALA A 46 -14.05 -7.50 0.75
C ALA A 46 -14.27 -8.35 -0.50
N GLU A 47 -13.96 -7.84 -1.68
CA GLU A 47 -14.12 -8.52 -2.97
C GLU A 47 -12.80 -8.49 -3.75
N GLY A 48 -12.43 -9.65 -4.31
CA GLY A 48 -11.23 -9.79 -5.12
C GLY A 48 -11.58 -10.17 -6.54
N ILE A 49 -10.80 -9.66 -7.49
CA ILE A 49 -10.90 -10.00 -8.90
C ILE A 49 -9.81 -11.05 -9.17
N THR A 50 -10.19 -12.20 -9.73
CA THR A 50 -9.23 -13.24 -10.14
C THR A 50 -8.50 -12.83 -11.41
N HIS A 51 -7.40 -13.51 -11.72
CA HIS A 51 -6.71 -13.39 -13.00
C HIS A 51 -7.66 -13.57 -14.21
N GLU A 52 -8.72 -14.37 -14.05
CA GLU A 52 -9.71 -14.66 -15.09
C GLU A 52 -10.83 -13.61 -15.14
N GLY A 53 -10.80 -12.60 -14.27
CA GLY A 53 -11.80 -11.52 -14.20
C GLY A 53 -13.00 -11.85 -13.32
N GLU A 54 -13.03 -13.00 -12.65
CA GLU A 54 -14.12 -13.39 -11.76
C GLU A 54 -14.06 -12.58 -10.45
N VAL A 55 -15.20 -12.04 -10.03
CA VAL A 55 -15.34 -11.36 -8.74
C VAL A 55 -15.72 -12.38 -7.69
N MET A 56 -14.90 -12.49 -6.64
CA MET A 56 -15.15 -13.38 -5.50
C MET A 56 -15.10 -12.64 -4.18
N ALA A 57 -16.03 -12.96 -3.28
CA ALA A 57 -15.99 -12.47 -1.91
C ALA A 57 -14.77 -13.04 -1.17
N CYS A 58 -13.93 -12.15 -0.64
CA CYS A 58 -12.79 -12.52 0.18
C CYS A 58 -13.23 -13.26 1.45
N SER A 59 -14.45 -13.05 1.94
CA SER A 59 -14.97 -13.66 3.17
C SER A 59 -15.07 -15.18 3.09
N THR A 60 -15.48 -15.70 1.92
CA THR A 60 -15.72 -17.12 1.62
C THR A 60 -14.61 -17.76 0.79
N CYS A 61 -13.63 -16.98 0.33
CA CYS A 61 -12.52 -17.47 -0.47
C CYS A 61 -11.74 -18.59 0.24
N PRO A 62 -11.54 -19.77 -0.40
CA PRO A 62 -10.81 -20.87 0.21
C PRO A 62 -9.36 -20.51 0.52
N HIS A 63 -8.75 -19.60 -0.24
CA HIS A 63 -7.36 -19.15 -0.06
C HIS A 63 -7.18 -18.09 1.03
N LYS A 64 -8.25 -17.61 1.69
CA LYS A 64 -8.20 -16.61 2.77
C LYS A 64 -7.40 -17.07 3.99
N SER A 65 -7.37 -18.37 4.25
CA SER A 65 -6.79 -18.94 5.48
C SER A 65 -6.05 -20.27 5.27
N TRP A 66 -6.06 -20.84 4.07
CA TRP A 66 -5.42 -22.12 3.78
C TRP A 66 -3.89 -21.95 3.66
N GLY A 67 -3.15 -22.67 4.52
CA GLY A 67 -1.68 -22.64 4.54
C GLY A 67 -1.10 -22.61 5.95
N ASN A 68 -1.57 -23.49 6.85
CA ASN A 68 -0.83 -23.77 8.09
C ASN A 68 0.32 -24.77 7.85
N GLY A 69 0.55 -25.16 6.59
CA GLY A 69 1.69 -25.98 6.21
C GLY A 69 2.98 -25.22 6.44
N HIS A 70 3.89 -25.80 7.21
CA HIS A 70 5.28 -25.41 7.24
C HIS A 70 6.03 -26.34 6.28
N GLY A 71 6.44 -25.85 5.10
CA GLY A 71 7.16 -26.65 4.10
C GLY A 71 7.27 -25.96 2.74
N ARG A 72 8.09 -26.52 1.83
CA ARG A 72 8.19 -26.05 0.43
C ARG A 72 6.90 -26.21 -0.36
N ASP A 73 6.05 -27.16 0.04
CA ASP A 73 4.79 -27.49 -0.65
C ASP A 73 3.55 -26.84 -0.03
N ALA A 74 3.75 -25.95 0.96
CA ALA A 74 2.64 -25.24 1.58
C ALA A 74 2.08 -24.20 0.59
N ALA A 75 0.79 -24.35 0.24
CA ALA A 75 0.10 -23.40 -0.61
C ALA A 75 0.22 -21.96 -0.03
N PRO A 76 0.57 -20.96 -0.85
CA PRO A 76 0.72 -19.59 -0.37
C PRO A 76 -0.61 -19.07 0.17
N LYS A 77 -0.58 -18.32 1.28
CA LYS A 77 -1.77 -17.69 1.84
C LYS A 77 -2.09 -16.40 1.10
N CYS A 78 -3.37 -16.17 0.84
CA CYS A 78 -3.86 -14.84 0.47
C CYS A 78 -3.57 -13.88 1.64
N GLY A 79 -2.80 -12.82 1.38
CA GLY A 79 -2.21 -11.97 2.40
C GLY A 79 -2.57 -10.50 2.24
N VAL A 80 -2.58 -9.77 3.36
CA VAL A 80 -2.75 -8.31 3.33
C VAL A 80 -1.43 -7.65 2.91
N VAL A 81 -1.53 -6.68 2.01
CA VAL A 81 -0.41 -5.85 1.54
C VAL A 81 -0.74 -4.39 1.81
N TYR A 82 0.22 -3.66 2.37
CA TYR A 82 0.12 -2.23 2.61
C TYR A 82 0.91 -1.52 1.51
N HIS A 83 0.22 -0.75 0.69
CA HIS A 83 0.83 0.12 -0.31
C HIS A 83 1.01 1.50 0.30
N LEU A 84 2.27 1.90 0.45
CA LEU A 84 2.67 3.19 0.98
C LEU A 84 3.09 4.07 -0.22
N LEU A 85 2.26 5.05 -0.54
CA LEU A 85 2.68 6.14 -1.43
C LEU A 85 3.43 7.13 -0.56
N GLY A 86 4.64 7.51 -0.97
CA GLY A 86 5.43 8.52 -0.29
C GLY A 86 6.20 9.38 -1.27
N ILE A 87 6.85 10.39 -0.73
CA ILE A 87 7.79 11.25 -1.44
C ILE A 87 9.14 11.12 -0.77
N ASP A 88 10.16 10.87 -1.55
CA ASP A 88 11.55 10.98 -1.12
C ASP A 88 11.87 12.47 -0.92
N MET A 89 12.23 12.85 0.31
CA MET A 89 12.45 14.25 0.66
C MET A 89 13.78 14.80 0.15
N ASP A 90 14.71 13.94 -0.28
CA ASP A 90 16.01 14.37 -0.79
C ASP A 90 15.90 14.97 -2.19
N ASP A 91 15.04 14.40 -3.04
CA ASP A 91 14.89 14.77 -4.45
C ASP A 91 13.45 15.11 -4.87
N GLY A 92 12.47 14.91 -3.99
CA GLY A 92 11.06 15.17 -4.25
C GLY A 92 10.35 14.09 -5.08
N SER A 93 11.00 12.96 -5.35
CA SER A 93 10.45 11.89 -6.20
C SER A 93 9.33 11.14 -5.49
N PRO A 94 8.17 10.93 -6.14
CA PRO A 94 7.14 10.05 -5.60
C PRO A 94 7.60 8.58 -5.71
N PHE A 95 7.26 7.77 -4.71
CA PHE A 95 7.52 6.33 -4.71
C PHE A 95 6.33 5.54 -4.17
N LEU A 96 6.22 4.29 -4.62
CA LEU A 96 5.26 3.31 -4.10
C LEU A 96 6.01 2.16 -3.44
N LEU A 97 5.85 1.99 -2.13
CA LEU A 97 6.46 0.89 -1.39
C LEU A 97 5.40 -0.11 -0.94
N ARG A 98 5.63 -1.40 -1.24
CA ARG A 98 4.72 -2.49 -0.84
C ARG A 98 5.27 -3.23 0.37
N ALA A 99 4.60 -3.07 1.51
CA ALA A 99 4.91 -3.83 2.71
C ALA A 99 4.07 -5.11 2.76
N LYS A 100 4.75 -6.27 2.73
CA LYS A 100 4.16 -7.61 2.81
C LYS A 100 4.82 -8.44 3.92
N ALA A 101 4.15 -9.52 4.32
CA ALA A 101 4.67 -10.55 5.22
C ALA A 101 5.36 -9.98 6.50
N THR A 102 6.65 -10.21 6.66
CA THR A 102 7.44 -9.84 7.86
C THR A 102 7.54 -8.34 8.08
N SER A 103 7.41 -7.54 7.01
CA SER A 103 7.39 -6.07 7.08
C SER A 103 6.01 -5.51 7.46
N LEU A 104 4.94 -6.33 7.46
CA LEU A 104 3.58 -5.86 7.73
C LEU A 104 3.41 -5.39 9.18
N ARG A 105 3.92 -6.16 10.14
CA ARG A 105 3.76 -5.87 11.58
C ARG A 105 4.49 -4.59 12.02
N PRO A 106 5.76 -4.34 11.62
CA PRO A 106 6.43 -3.06 11.90
C PRO A 106 5.67 -1.86 11.33
N VAL A 107 5.23 -1.95 10.07
CA VAL A 107 4.45 -0.92 9.38
C VAL A 107 3.14 -0.63 10.10
N GLN A 108 2.37 -1.67 10.47
CA GLN A 108 1.13 -1.51 11.21
C GLN A 108 1.33 -0.81 12.56
N ARG A 109 2.37 -1.20 13.32
CA ARG A 109 2.68 -0.57 14.61
C ARG A 109 3.05 0.91 14.45
N TYR A 110 3.87 1.21 13.45
CA TYR A 110 4.28 2.58 13.15
C TYR A 110 3.07 3.45 12.77
N LEU A 111 2.25 2.98 11.82
CA LEU A 111 1.05 3.67 11.38
C LEU A 111 0.02 3.84 12.50
N ALA A 112 -0.17 2.83 13.34
CA ALA A 112 -1.09 2.93 14.46
C ALA A 112 -0.67 3.98 15.49
N ARG A 113 0.64 4.21 15.65
CA ARG A 113 1.19 5.16 16.61
C ARG A 113 1.15 6.60 16.13
N TYR A 114 1.37 6.83 14.84
CA TYR A 114 1.60 8.18 14.31
C TYR A 114 0.61 8.62 13.24
N PHE A 115 -0.24 7.71 12.72
CA PHE A 115 -1.06 7.93 11.53
C PHE A 115 -2.53 7.47 11.69
N LEU A 116 -3.01 7.27 12.91
CA LEU A 116 -4.44 7.01 13.22
C LEU A 116 -5.03 8.22 13.98
N GLY A 117 -5.38 9.30 13.28
CA GLY A 117 -6.13 10.43 13.85
C GLY A 117 -6.41 11.57 12.86
N LYS A 118 -7.67 12.01 12.75
CA LYS A 118 -8.04 13.19 11.94
C LYS A 118 -7.26 14.41 12.43
N LEU A 119 -6.63 15.16 11.52
CA LEU A 119 -5.92 16.40 11.89
C LEU A 119 -6.95 17.45 12.30
N LYS A 120 -6.84 17.97 13.54
CA LYS A 120 -7.64 19.09 14.02
C LYS A 120 -6.96 20.40 13.57
N LEU A 121 -7.65 21.19 12.77
CA LEU A 121 -7.20 22.49 12.27
C LEU A 121 -7.29 23.57 13.35
N ALA A 122 -6.61 24.70 13.10
CA ALA A 122 -6.55 25.85 14.01
C ALA A 122 -7.92 26.50 14.28
N ASP A 123 -8.88 26.34 13.35
CA ASP A 123 -10.27 26.78 13.48
C ASP A 123 -11.16 25.77 14.24
N GLY A 124 -10.58 24.67 14.73
CA GLY A 124 -11.27 23.61 15.45
C GLY A 124 -11.98 22.59 14.55
N SER A 125 -11.98 22.78 13.23
CA SER A 125 -12.50 21.81 12.27
C SER A 125 -11.55 20.61 12.11
N TYR A 126 -12.07 19.50 11.59
CA TYR A 126 -11.24 18.36 11.22
C TYR A 126 -11.11 18.36 9.71
N ALA A 127 -9.89 18.41 9.20
CA ALA A 127 -9.67 18.15 7.79
C ALA A 127 -9.35 16.68 7.59
N ASP A 128 -9.95 16.09 6.56
CA ASP A 128 -9.46 14.86 5.93
C ASP A 128 -8.18 15.19 5.14
N LEU A 129 -7.24 15.88 5.79
CA LEU A 129 -5.88 15.94 5.32
C LEU A 129 -5.31 14.53 5.40
N PRO A 130 -4.46 14.12 4.46
CA PRO A 130 -3.71 12.89 4.58
C PRO A 130 -3.13 12.85 6.00
N LEU A 131 -3.39 11.77 6.73
CA LEU A 131 -2.98 11.44 8.11
C LEU A 131 -1.45 11.52 8.34
N PHE A 132 -0.70 12.08 7.39
CA PHE A 132 0.70 11.87 7.12
C PHE A 132 1.42 13.21 6.94
N ALA A 133 1.86 13.80 8.05
CA ALA A 133 2.75 14.97 8.06
C ALA A 133 3.95 14.71 8.97
N TYR A 134 4.52 13.51 8.87
CA TYR A 134 5.73 13.15 9.58
C TYR A 134 6.82 12.76 8.58
N ARG A 135 8.00 13.33 8.80
CA ARG A 135 9.23 12.85 8.21
C ARG A 135 9.49 11.46 8.79
N THR A 136 9.54 10.49 7.90
CA THR A 136 9.64 9.07 8.21
C THR A 136 10.93 8.56 7.60
N ARG A 137 11.87 8.11 8.42
CA ARG A 137 13.05 7.44 7.92
C ARG A 137 12.71 5.98 7.66
N LEU A 138 12.90 5.56 6.41
CA LEU A 138 12.72 4.21 5.94
C LEU A 138 14.10 3.54 5.85
N SER A 139 14.24 2.39 6.50
CA SER A 139 15.44 1.56 6.41
C SER A 139 15.08 0.08 6.28
N LEU A 140 16.02 -0.71 5.80
CA LEU A 140 15.87 -2.16 5.73
C LEU A 140 16.79 -2.81 6.75
N THR A 141 16.21 -3.60 7.65
CA THR A 141 16.95 -4.38 8.65
C THR A 141 16.93 -5.86 8.27
N MET A 142 17.94 -6.63 8.69
CA MET A 142 17.96 -8.09 8.50
C MET A 142 18.08 -8.80 9.84
N PRO A 143 16.99 -8.94 10.61
CA PRO A 143 17.06 -9.44 11.99
C PRO A 143 17.66 -10.84 12.12
N THR A 144 17.45 -11.70 11.12
CA THR A 144 17.94 -13.09 11.09
C THR A 144 18.83 -13.39 9.88
N GLY A 145 19.23 -12.35 9.12
CA GLY A 145 20.05 -12.49 7.90
C GLY A 145 19.34 -13.11 6.68
N THR A 146 18.11 -13.61 6.82
CA THR A 146 17.41 -14.37 5.76
C THR A 146 16.51 -13.52 4.88
N TYR A 147 16.00 -12.40 5.40
CA TYR A 147 15.12 -11.49 4.67
C TYR A 147 15.27 -10.06 5.19
N ALA A 148 15.04 -9.10 4.29
CA ALA A 148 14.95 -7.69 4.65
C ALA A 148 13.57 -7.37 5.26
N VAL A 149 13.57 -6.62 6.36
CA VAL A 149 12.38 -6.13 7.06
C VAL A 149 12.39 -4.61 7.01
N LEU A 150 11.30 -4.03 6.52
CA LEU A 150 11.09 -2.59 6.52
C LEU A 150 10.97 -2.07 7.96
N ALA A 151 11.87 -1.16 8.31
CA ALA A 151 11.84 -0.38 9.52
C ALA A 151 11.42 1.05 9.20
N LEU A 152 10.55 1.61 10.04
CA LEU A 152 10.04 2.96 9.94
C LEU A 152 10.28 3.63 11.27
N THR A 153 11.00 4.75 11.25
CA THR A 153 11.22 5.58 12.42
C THR A 153 10.70 6.99 12.15
N ASN A 154 10.13 7.59 13.19
CA ASN A 154 9.69 8.98 13.15
C ASN A 154 10.93 9.84 13.33
N ASP A 155 11.15 10.77 12.41
CA ASP A 155 12.23 11.74 12.48
C ASP A 155 11.73 13.01 13.16
N CYS A 156 10.80 13.71 12.51
CA CYS A 156 10.10 14.86 13.07
C CYS A 156 8.77 15.14 12.36
N ALA A 157 7.99 16.10 12.86
CA ALA A 157 6.82 16.61 12.16
C ALA A 157 7.26 17.44 10.94
N CYS A 158 6.56 17.30 9.82
CA CYS A 158 6.73 18.17 8.66
C CYS A 158 6.28 19.59 9.00
N ASN A 159 6.98 20.58 8.46
CA ASN A 159 6.56 21.97 8.58
C ASN A 159 5.41 22.30 7.61
N GLU A 160 4.78 23.46 7.81
CA GLU A 160 3.60 23.84 7.02
C GLU A 160 3.89 23.98 5.51
N ALA A 161 5.07 24.48 5.14
CA ALA A 161 5.45 24.63 3.74
C ALA A 161 5.57 23.26 3.04
N GLU A 162 6.19 22.28 3.70
CA GLU A 162 6.28 20.90 3.22
C GLU A 162 4.90 20.28 3.06
N VAL A 163 4.04 20.41 4.08
CA VAL A 163 2.67 19.87 4.02
C VAL A 163 1.89 20.47 2.84
N ARG A 164 2.00 21.78 2.60
CA ARG A 164 1.32 22.44 1.48
C ARG A 164 1.84 21.98 0.12
N GLN A 165 3.16 21.94 -0.05
CA GLN A 165 3.79 21.49 -1.31
C GLN A 165 3.32 20.09 -1.68
N TYR A 166 3.35 19.18 -0.71
CA TYR A 166 3.09 17.78 -0.96
C TYR A 166 1.61 17.40 -0.94
N LYS A 167 0.75 18.22 -0.32
CA LYS A 167 -0.70 18.13 -0.49
C LYS A 167 -1.10 18.29 -1.96
N ALA A 168 -0.53 19.28 -2.65
CA ALA A 168 -0.81 19.48 -4.08
C ALA A 168 -0.39 18.27 -4.91
N LEU A 169 0.77 17.67 -4.61
CA LEU A 169 1.21 16.44 -5.26
C LEU A 169 0.30 15.26 -4.92
N TYR A 170 -0.12 15.11 -3.68
CA TYR A 170 -1.09 14.07 -3.31
C TYR A 170 -2.40 14.23 -4.08
N GLU A 171 -2.92 15.45 -4.23
CA GLU A 171 -4.14 15.70 -4.98
C GLU A 171 -4.01 15.34 -6.47
N SER A 172 -2.85 15.61 -7.09
CA SER A 172 -2.59 15.17 -8.47
C SER A 172 -2.47 13.65 -8.60
N LEU A 173 -1.89 12.98 -7.59
CA LEU A 173 -1.70 11.53 -7.58
C LEU A 173 -2.96 10.75 -7.18
N ARG A 174 -3.85 11.33 -6.35
CA ARG A 174 -5.07 10.68 -5.83
C ARG A 174 -6.09 10.34 -6.94
N GLY A 175 -5.95 10.95 -8.12
CA GLY A 175 -6.73 10.61 -9.32
C GLY A 175 -6.15 9.47 -10.16
N ILE A 176 -4.87 9.14 -9.99
CA ILE A 176 -4.21 8.08 -10.75
C ILE A 176 -4.64 6.73 -10.15
N GLY A 177 -5.55 6.05 -10.83
CA GLY A 177 -6.07 4.74 -10.44
C GLY A 177 -7.48 4.74 -9.82
N ARG A 178 -8.18 5.88 -9.77
CA ARG A 178 -9.65 5.84 -9.73
C ARG A 178 -10.13 5.54 -11.15
N MET A 179 -10.47 4.29 -11.43
CA MET A 179 -11.48 4.06 -12.46
C MET A 179 -12.72 4.81 -11.96
N ALA A 180 -13.18 5.78 -12.74
CA ALA A 180 -14.48 6.39 -12.48
C ALA A 180 -15.48 5.23 -12.43
N ALA A 181 -16.31 5.18 -11.38
CA ALA A 181 -17.41 4.23 -11.29
C ALA A 181 -18.54 4.55 -12.32
N GLU A 182 -18.22 5.33 -13.36
CA GLU A 182 -19.15 5.91 -14.32
C GLU A 182 -18.86 5.51 -15.77
N ASP A 183 -17.84 4.67 -16.03
CA ASP A 183 -17.67 4.07 -17.36
C ASP A 183 -18.46 2.75 -17.45
N ASP A 184 -19.65 2.86 -18.02
CA ASP A 184 -20.44 1.85 -18.73
C ASP A 184 -20.84 0.57 -17.96
N LEU A 185 -21.89 0.68 -17.15
CA LEU A 185 -22.89 -0.40 -17.13
C LEU A 185 -23.96 -0.03 -18.19
N PRO A 186 -24.19 -0.87 -19.22
CA PRO A 186 -25.31 -0.64 -20.11
C PRO A 186 -26.58 -0.61 -19.28
N GLU A 187 -27.35 0.48 -19.40
CA GLU A 187 -28.70 0.53 -18.89
C GLU A 187 -29.45 -0.66 -19.48
N ASN A 188 -29.85 -1.58 -18.61
CA ASN A 188 -30.79 -2.64 -18.99
C ASN A 188 -32.05 -1.94 -19.47
N GLY A 189 -32.21 -1.86 -20.80
CA GLY A 189 -33.46 -1.53 -21.47
C GLY A 189 -34.50 -2.58 -21.13
N ASN A 190 -35.13 -2.41 -19.98
CA ASN A 190 -36.43 -2.97 -19.67
C ASN A 190 -37.46 -2.08 -20.35
N ASP A 191 -37.54 -2.18 -21.68
CA ASP A 191 -38.77 -1.80 -22.36
C ASP A 191 -39.72 -2.99 -22.27
N ALA A 192 -40.68 -2.83 -21.36
CA ALA A 192 -41.91 -3.58 -21.36
C ALA A 192 -42.65 -3.31 -22.68
N ASP A 193 -43.04 -4.39 -23.36
CA ASP A 193 -44.31 -4.51 -24.09
C ASP A 193 -44.70 -6.00 -24.14
#